data_AF-A0A8T5QB39-F1
#
_entry.id   AF-A0A8T5QB39-F1
#
_cell.length_a   1.000
_cell.length_b   1.000
_cell.length_c   1.000
_cell.angle_alpha   90.00
_cell.angle_beta   90.00
_cell.angle_gamma   90.00
#
_symmetry.space_group_name_H-M   'P 1'
#
loop_
_entity.id
_entity.type
_entity.pdbx_description
1 polymer ?
#
loop_
_entity_poly.entity_id
_entity_poly.type
_entity_poly.pdbx_seq_one_letter_code
_entity_poly.pdbx_strand_id
1 'polypeptide(L)' 'MIDDCNYNKIRLLHDLSRIVWYLERHAKKDAKKSGHVLCHKLCGEIQKDLEKHMEKLRQAIVGLSKEGKFK' A
#
# COMPACT_ATOMS: atom_id res chain seq x y z
N MET A 1 -1.76 20.08 -8.18
CA MET A 1 -0.95 18.95 -7.69
C MET A 1 0.43 19.52 -7.43
N ILE A 2 1.02 19.36 -6.25
CA ILE A 2 2.43 19.73 -6.08
C ILE A 2 3.20 18.75 -6.95
N ASP A 3 3.90 19.25 -7.97
CA ASP A 3 4.61 18.43 -8.95
C ASP A 3 5.98 18.00 -8.40
N ASP A 4 5.98 17.53 -7.15
CA ASP A 4 7.15 17.00 -6.47
C ASP A 4 7.03 15.47 -6.46
N CYS A 5 7.96 14.84 -7.17
CA CYS A 5 8.01 13.39 -7.35
C CYS A 5 8.16 12.64 -6.02
N ASN A 6 8.88 13.20 -5.04
CA ASN A 6 9.08 12.58 -3.74
C ASN A 6 7.82 12.69 -2.88
N TYR A 7 7.20 13.88 -2.85
CA TYR A 7 5.92 14.10 -2.18
C TYR A 7 4.85 13.17 -2.72
N ASN A 8 4.72 13.06 -4.05
CA ASN A 8 3.74 12.19 -4.69
C ASN A 8 3.97 10.71 -4.37
N LYS A 9 5.23 10.26 -4.28
CA LYS A 9 5.57 8.89 -3.84
C LYS A 9 5.22 8.64 -2.38
N ILE A 10 5.51 9.57 -1.48
CA ILE A 10 5.16 9.45 -0.05
C ILE A 10 3.63 9.43 0.12
N ARG A 11 2.93 10.32 -0.59
CA ARG A 11 1.46 10.36 -0.59
C ARG A 11 0.86 9.04 -1.08
N LEU A 12 1.37 8.52 -2.20
CA LEU A 12 0.93 7.22 -2.72
C LEU A 12 1.18 6.09 -1.71
N LEU A 13 2.35 6.08 -1.06
CA LEU A 13 2.66 5.09 -0.01
C LEU A 13 1.67 5.16 1.16
N HIS A 14 1.28 6.37 1.57
CA HIS A 14 0.28 6.59 2.62
C HIS A 14 -1.12 6.12 2.18
N ASP A 15 -1.52 6.40 0.94
CA ASP A 15 -2.83 5.96 0.44
C ASP A 15 -2.90 4.43 0.33
N LEU A 16 -1.83 3.77 -0.12
CA LEU A 16 -1.72 2.31 -0.14
C LEU A 16 -1.78 1.70 1.28
N SER A 17 -1.12 2.32 2.26
CA SER A 17 -1.14 1.83 3.64
C SER A 17 -2.53 1.88 4.27
N ARG A 18 -3.32 2.92 3.95
CA ARG A 18 -4.73 3.02 4.38
C ARG A 18 -5.59 1.89 3.81
N ILE A 19 -5.38 1.54 2.55
CA ILE A 19 -6.12 0.45 1.89
C ILE A 19 -5.75 -0.90 2.54
N VAL A 20 -4.45 -1.16 2.73
CA VAL A 20 -3.99 -2.38 3.40
C VAL A 20 -4.57 -2.50 4.81
N TRP A 21 -4.54 -1.42 5.59
CA TRP A 21 -5.14 -1.38 6.92
C TRP A 21 -6.64 -1.70 6.89
N TYR A 22 -7.38 -1.14 5.92
CA TYR A 22 -8.81 -1.42 5.78
C TYR A 22 -9.07 -2.90 5.42
N LEU A 23 -8.29 -3.47 4.49
CA LEU A 23 -8.39 -4.87 4.11
C LEU A 23 -8.16 -5.81 5.31
N GLU A 24 -7.16 -5.50 6.14
CA GLU A 24 -6.80 -6.28 7.33
C GLU A 24 -7.84 -6.14 8.46
N ARG A 25 -8.26 -4.91 8.75
CA ARG A 25 -9.12 -4.62 9.91
C ARG A 25 -10.60 -4.88 9.66
N HIS A 26 -11.06 -4.69 8.43
CA HIS A 26 -12.48 -4.72 8.07
C HIS A 26 -12.78 -5.78 7.00
N ALA A 27 -12.33 -5.56 5.75
CA ALA A 27 -12.83 -6.33 4.60
C ALA A 27 -12.68 -7.86 4.76
N LYS A 28 -11.51 -8.32 5.21
CA LYS A 28 -11.27 -9.76 5.46
C LYS A 28 -12.18 -10.33 6.55
N LYS A 29 -12.46 -9.56 7.60
CA LYS A 29 -13.32 -9.99 8.71
C LYS A 29 -14.76 -10.05 8.27
N ASP A 30 -15.22 -9.07 7.50
CA ASP A 30 -16.61 -9.01 7.03
C ASP A 30 -16.90 -10.11 6.00
N ALA A 31 -15.95 -10.37 5.09
CA ALA A 31 -16.03 -11.49 4.16
C ALA A 31 -16.08 -12.84 4.89
N LYS A 32 -15.28 -13.01 5.96
CA LYS A 32 -15.29 -14.22 6.79
C LYS A 32 -16.61 -14.38 7.55
N LYS A 33 -17.11 -13.31 8.17
CA LYS A 33 -18.39 -13.31 8.92
C LYS A 33 -19.58 -13.63 8.02
N SER A 34 -19.56 -13.15 6.78
CA SER A 34 -20.65 -13.36 5.81
C SER A 34 -20.55 -14.70 5.06
N GLY A 35 -19.56 -15.56 5.39
CA GLY A 35 -19.37 -16.85 4.73
C GLY A 35 -18.80 -16.77 3.30
N HIS A 36 -18.35 -15.59 2.85
CA HIS A 36 -17.82 -15.40 1.50
C HIS A 36 -16.33 -15.77 1.42
N VAL A 37 -16.05 -17.08 1.34
CA VAL A 37 -14.69 -17.63 1.33
C VAL A 37 -13.84 -17.09 0.17
N LEU A 38 -14.40 -16.95 -1.03
CA LEU A 38 -13.68 -16.41 -2.19
C LEU A 38 -13.31 -14.94 -2.00
N CYS A 39 -14.23 -14.13 -1.46
CA CYS A 39 -13.98 -12.72 -1.16
C CYS A 39 -12.87 -12.58 -0.09
N HIS A 40 -12.89 -13.43 0.95
CA HIS A 40 -11.85 -13.44 1.96
C HIS A 40 -10.46 -13.75 1.37
N LYS A 41 -10.38 -14.74 0.47
CA LYS A 41 -9.13 -15.08 -0.24
C LYS A 41 -8.66 -13.93 -1.13
N LEU A 42 -9.56 -13.34 -1.92
CA LEU A 42 -9.26 -12.21 -2.80
C LEU A 42 -8.72 -11.01 -2.02
N CYS A 43 -9.35 -10.64 -0.90
CA CYS A 43 -8.83 -9.58 -0.01
C CYS A 43 -7.42 -9.93 0.52
N GLY A 44 -7.13 -11.22 0.72
CA GLY A 44 -5.81 -11.74 1.07
C GLY A 44 -4.76 -11.51 -0.01
N GLU A 45 -5.09 -11.84 -1.24
CA GLU A 45 -4.21 -11.69 -2.41
C GLU A 45 -3.94 -10.21 -2.70
N ILE A 46 -4.99 -9.38 -2.72
CA ILE A 46 -4.88 -7.92 -2.90
C ILE A 46 -3.97 -7.33 -1.82
N GLN A 47 -4.16 -7.69 -0.55
CA GLN A 47 -3.28 -7.19 0.52
C GLN A 47 -1.81 -7.53 0.25
N LYS A 48 -1.51 -8.80 -0.09
CA LYS A 48 -0.13 -9.24 -0.35
C LYS A 48 0.50 -8.48 -1.51
N ASP A 49 -0.26 -8.24 -2.58
CA ASP A 49 0.27 -7.53 -3.73
C ASP A 49 0.47 -6.04 -3.44
N LEU A 50 -0.44 -5.41 -2.70
CA LEU A 50 -0.26 -4.03 -2.23
C LEU A 50 0.98 -3.90 -1.34
N GLU A 51 1.21 -4.82 -0.41
CA GLU A 51 2.41 -4.84 0.44
C GLU A 51 3.70 -4.94 -0.39
N LYS A 52 3.73 -5.81 -1.42
CA LYS A 52 4.87 -5.89 -2.35
C LYS A 52 5.11 -4.57 -3.09
N HIS A 53 4.05 -3.92 -3.55
CA HIS A 53 4.16 -2.63 -4.24
C HIS A 53 4.61 -1.50 -3.30
N MET A 54 4.12 -1.49 -2.06
CA MET A 54 4.56 -0.55 -1.04
C MET A 54 6.05 -0.71 -0.74
N GLU A 55 6.57 -1.94 -0.69
CA GLU A 55 7.99 -2.19 -0.47
C GLU A 55 8.85 -1.65 -1.64
N LYS A 56 8.45 -1.91 -2.90
CA LYS A 56 9.11 -1.32 -4.08
C LYS A 56 9.11 0.20 -4.02
N LEU A 57 8.00 0.80 -3.59
CA LEU A 57 7.86 2.25 -3.47
C LEU A 57 8.74 2.83 -2.35
N ARG A 58 8.86 2.13 -1.21
CA ARG A 58 9.78 2.48 -0.12
C ARG A 58 11.23 2.47 -0.60
N GLN A 59 11.63 1.43 -1.33
CA GLN A 59 12.98 1.33 -1.91
C GLN A 59 13.25 2.48 -2.88
N ALA A 60 12.28 2.84 -3.72
CA ALA A 60 12.40 3.98 -4.62
C ALA A 60 12.55 5.33 -3.88
N ILE A 61 11.85 5.52 -2.76
CA ILE A 61 11.99 6.72 -1.92
C ILE A 61 13.38 6.76 -1.26
N VAL A 62 13.85 5.63 -0.72
CA VAL A 62 15.18 5.54 -0.08
C VAL A 62 16.32 5.73 -1.08
N GLY A 63 16.21 5.16 -2.28
CA GLY A 63 17.20 5.32 -3.35
C GLY A 63 17.42 6.79 -3.71
N LEU A 64 16.34 7.57 -3.82
CA LEU A 64 16.41 9.01 -4.10
C LEU A 64 17.04 9.82 -2.96
N SER A 65 16.82 9.39 -1.71
CA SER A 65 17.44 10.02 -0.54
C SER A 65 18.96 9.80 -0.51
N LYS A 66 19.43 8.62 -0.96
CA LYS A 66 20.86 8.30 -1.07
C LYS A 66 21.57 9.01 -2.22
N GLU A 67 20.86 9.41 -3.27
CA GLU A 67 21.42 10.12 -4.44
C GLU A 67 21.74 11.60 -4.18
N GLY A 68 21.54 12.12 -2.97
CA GLY A 68 21.95 13.50 -2.64
C GLY A 68 21.22 14.58 -3.46
N LYS A 69 20.01 14.29 -3.96
CA LYS A 69 19.13 15.29 -4.59
C LYS A 69 18.39 16.18 -3.56
N PHE A 70 18.90 16.23 -2.34
CA PHE A 70 18.63 17.27 -1.37
C PHE A 70 19.70 18.36 -1.54
N LYS A 71 19.53 19.23 -2.53
CA LYS A 71 20.14 20.56 -2.59
C LYS A 71 19.04 21.59 -2.67
#